data_AF-A0A0Z8XTA6-F1
#
_entry.id   AF-A0A0Z8XTA6-F1
#
_cell.length_a   1.000
_cell.length_b   1.000
_cell.length_c   1.000
_cell.angle_alpha   90.00
_cell.angle_beta   90.00
_cell.angle_gamma   90.00
#
_symmetry.space_group_name_H-M   'P 1'
#
loop_
_entity.id
_entity.type
_entity.pdbx_description
1 polymer ?
#
loop_
_entity_poly.entity_id
_entity_poly.type
_entity_poly.pdbx_seq_one_letter_code
_entity_poly.pdbx_strand_id
1 'polypeptide(L)' 'MGYNYNGRLRSSEILLQEDGTARMIRRAETPEDYFATIYGFDFDHAKRMKKISFSESESENHNQTSIKVVH' A
#
# COMPACT_ATOMS: atom_id res chain seq x y z
N MET A 1 27.72 -7.64 1.38
CA MET A 1 26.49 -7.57 0.58
C MET A 1 25.40 -6.90 1.41
N GLY A 2 25.16 -5.61 1.18
CA GLY A 2 24.17 -4.82 1.92
C GLY A 2 22.80 -4.95 1.27
N TYR A 3 21.99 -5.87 1.76
CA TYR A 3 20.60 -6.06 1.35
C TYR A 3 19.65 -5.43 2.39
N ASN A 4 18.50 -4.95 1.92
CA ASN A 4 17.47 -4.35 2.77
C ASN A 4 16.57 -5.45 3.35
N TYR A 5 17.11 -6.17 4.33
CA TYR A 5 16.33 -7.11 5.14
C TYR A 5 15.41 -6.35 6.09
N ASN A 6 14.19 -6.87 6.28
CA ASN A 6 13.16 -6.30 7.15
C ASN A 6 12.74 -4.84 6.80
N GLY A 7 12.90 -4.42 5.54
CA GLY A 7 12.54 -3.06 5.11
C GLY A 7 13.43 -1.96 5.70
N ARG A 8 14.61 -2.28 6.22
CA ARG A 8 15.54 -1.26 6.72
C ARG A 8 16.21 -0.55 5.55
N LEU A 9 16.08 0.77 5.51
CA LEU A 9 16.77 1.64 4.57
C LEU A 9 18.26 1.70 4.89
N ARG A 10 19.09 1.73 3.85
CA ARG A 10 20.55 1.84 4.04
C ARG A 10 20.92 3.25 4.45
N SER A 11 21.76 3.34 5.48
CA SER A 11 22.32 4.60 5.97
C SER A 11 23.18 5.30 4.92
N SER A 12 23.40 6.60 5.12
CA SER A 12 24.42 7.35 4.40
C SER A 12 25.82 6.85 4.75
N GLU A 13 26.74 6.90 3.78
CA GLU A 13 28.15 6.57 3.99
C GLU A 13 29.00 7.82 3.77
N ILE A 14 29.95 8.03 4.68
CA ILE A 14 30.85 9.18 4.71
C ILE A 14 32.28 8.66 4.70
N LEU A 15 33.12 9.28 3.87
CA LEU A 15 34.55 9.07 3.83
C LEU A 15 35.25 10.17 4.63
N LEU A 16 36.04 9.78 5.63
CA LEU A 16 36.99 10.66 6.28
C LEU A 16 38.24 10.78 5.40
N GLN A 17 38.63 12.00 5.06
CA GLN A 17 39.80 12.29 4.25
C GLN A 17 41.05 12.48 5.12
N GLU A 18 42.23 12.43 4.50
CA GLU A 18 43.52 12.60 5.18
C GLU A 18 43.69 13.99 5.80
N ASP A 19 43.04 15.01 5.21
CA ASP A 19 42.99 16.38 5.72
C ASP A 19 42.00 16.55 6.89
N GLY A 20 41.35 15.47 7.32
CA GLY A 20 40.36 15.45 8.40
C GLY A 20 38.95 15.87 7.97
N THR A 21 38.73 16.20 6.70
CA THR A 21 37.40 16.56 6.22
C THR A 21 36.52 15.33 5.98
N ALA A 22 35.21 15.49 6.16
CA ALA A 22 34.22 14.46 5.90
C ALA A 22 33.57 14.69 4.53
N ARG A 23 33.54 13.65 3.68
CA ARG A 23 32.88 13.70 2.37
C ARG A 23 31.85 12.60 2.24
N MET A 24 30.61 12.95 1.91
CA MET A 24 29.58 11.97 1.62
C MET A 24 29.91 11.21 0.33
N ILE A 25 29.89 9.88 0.38
CA ILE A 25 30.10 9.01 -0.78
C ILE A 25 28.82 8.27 -1.19
N ARG A 26 27.85 8.18 -0.27
CA ARG A 26 26.55 7.57 -0.52
C ARG A 26 25.48 8.27 0.33
N ARG A 27 24.38 8.68 -0.30
CA ARG A 27 23.21 9.21 0.42
C ARG A 27 22.45 8.10 1.16
N ALA A 28 21.73 8.47 2.20
CA ALA A 28 20.75 7.58 2.81
C ALA A 28 19.63 7.24 1.80
N GLU A 29 19.12 6.02 1.88
CA GLU A 29 17.96 5.61 1.10
C GLU A 29 16.67 6.21 1.67
N THR A 30 15.72 6.44 0.78
CA THR A 30 14.35 6.84 1.09
C THR A 30 13.39 5.66 0.89
N PRO A 31 12.19 5.66 1.50
CA PRO A 31 11.17 4.65 1.22
C PRO A 31 10.87 4.49 -0.28
N GLU A 32 10.88 5.58 -1.03
CA GLU A 32 10.64 5.60 -2.46
C GLU A 32 11.70 4.81 -3.23
N ASP A 33 12.97 4.89 -2.83
CA ASP A 33 14.05 4.08 -3.42
C ASP A 33 13.84 2.58 -3.16
N TYR A 34 13.34 2.24 -1.97
CA TYR A 34 13.08 0.85 -1.59
C TYR A 34 11.94 0.23 -2.39
N PHE A 35 10.90 1.03 -2.69
CA PHE A 35 9.73 0.59 -3.46
C PHE A 35 9.82 0.90 -4.96
N ALA A 36 10.97 1.38 -5.44
CA ALA A 36 11.15 1.83 -6.83
C ALA A 36 10.84 0.76 -7.90
N THR A 37 10.81 -0.52 -7.53
CA THR A 37 10.49 -1.64 -8.43
C THR A 37 9.04 -2.11 -8.36
N ILE A 38 8.24 -1.58 -7.42
CA ILE A 38 6.84 -2.01 -7.19
C ILE A 38 5.84 -1.13 -7.98
N TYR A 39 6.31 -0.12 -8.70
CA TYR A 39 5.44 0.69 -9.57
C TYR A 39 4.77 -0.18 -10.66
N GLY A 40 3.46 -0.02 -10.83
CA GLY A 40 2.65 -0.77 -11.82
C GLY A 40 1.87 -1.97 -11.26
N PHE A 41 1.98 -2.27 -9.96
CA PHE A 41 1.03 -3.17 -9.31
C PHE A 41 -0.30 -2.45 -9.07
N ASP A 42 -1.28 -2.75 -9.92
CA ASP A 42 -2.64 -2.25 -9.80
C ASP A 42 -3.45 -3.15 -8.83
N PHE A 43 -3.68 -2.66 -7.62
CA PHE A 43 -4.45 -3.38 -6.60
C PHE A 43 -5.97 -3.21 -6.78
N ASP A 44 -6.46 -2.61 -7.89
CA ASP A 44 -7.89 -2.38 -8.12
C ASP A 44 -8.73 -3.66 -8.37
N HIS A 45 -8.15 -4.86 -8.23
CA HIS A 45 -8.86 -6.14 -8.31
C HIS A 45 -9.92 -6.34 -7.21
N ALA A 46 -9.94 -5.51 -6.17
CA ALA A 46 -10.94 -5.58 -5.09
C ALA A 46 -12.37 -5.18 -5.52
N LYS A 47 -12.58 -4.65 -6.73
CA LYS A 47 -13.94 -4.27 -7.20
C LYS A 47 -14.72 -5.43 -7.85
N ARG A 48 -14.12 -6.60 -8.07
CA ARG A 48 -14.78 -7.74 -8.76
C ARG A 48 -15.31 -8.84 -7.84
N MET A 49 -15.63 -8.52 -6.58
CA MET A 49 -16.34 -9.42 -5.65
C MET A 49 -17.63 -8.81 -5.07
N LYS A 50 -18.23 -7.80 -5.72
CA LYS A 50 -19.56 -7.26 -5.35
C LYS A 50 -20.68 -7.59 -6.35
N LYS A 51 -20.40 -8.43 -7.38
CA LYS A 51 -21.35 -8.73 -8.47
C LYS A 51 -21.74 -10.21 -8.55
N ILE A 52 -21.70 -10.93 -7.43
CA ILE A 52 -22.25 -12.28 -7.30
C ILE A 52 -23.12 -12.23 -6.03
N SER A 53 -24.42 -12.53 -6.17
CA SER A 53 -25.57 -12.12 -5.32
C SER A 53 -25.96 -10.66 -5.55
N PHE A 54 -27.10 -10.30 -6.14
CA PHE A 54 -28.43 -10.88 -6.10
C PHE A 54 -29.18 -10.50 -7.39
N SER A 55 -29.79 -11.45 -8.09
CA SER A 55 -30.75 -11.16 -9.16
C SER A 55 -32.14 -11.12 -8.54
N GLU A 56 -32.55 -9.95 -8.06
CA GLU A 56 -33.93 -9.71 -7.64
C GLU A 56 -34.70 -9.25 -8.87
N SER A 57 -35.50 -10.16 -9.44
CA SER A 57 -36.58 -9.81 -10.34
C SER A 57 -37.60 -8.98 -9.57
N GLU A 58 -37.71 -7.69 -9.89
CA GLU A 58 -38.84 -6.88 -9.44
C GLU A 58 -40.13 -7.43 -10.06
N SER A 59 -40.93 -8.10 -9.24
CA SER A 59 -42.36 -8.27 -9.47
C SER A 59 -43.10 -7.71 -8.27
N GLU A 60 -43.79 -6.59 -8.49
CA GLU A 60 -44.74 -5.97 -7.59
C GLU A 60 -45.77 -6.99 -7.09
N ASN A 61 -45.95 -7.11 -5.77
CA ASN A 61 -47.24 -6.90 -5.11
C ASN A 61 -47.24 -7.17 -3.59
N HIS A 62 -47.90 -6.25 -2.88
CA HIS A 62 -48.64 -6.42 -1.63
C HIS A 62 -48.05 -7.28 -0.50
N ASN A 63 -47.45 -6.63 0.50
CA ASN A 63 -48.00 -6.50 1.86
C ASN A 63 -46.93 -5.97 2.82
N GLN A 64 -47.01 -4.67 3.09
CA GLN A 64 -46.13 -3.94 3.98
C GLN A 64 -46.48 -4.23 5.45
N THR A 65 -45.84 -5.23 6.05
CA THR A 65 -45.84 -5.39 7.52
C THR A 65 -44.57 -4.77 8.07
N SER A 66 -44.76 -3.62 8.70
CA SER A 66 -43.71 -2.82 9.33
C SER A 66 -43.23 -3.48 10.63
N ILE A 67 -41.93 -3.70 10.79
CA ILE A 67 -41.32 -3.92 12.10
C ILE A 67 -40.24 -2.85 12.29
N LYS A 68 -40.57 -1.81 13.05
CA LYS A 68 -39.62 -0.86 13.62
C LYS A 68 -38.93 -1.55 14.80
N VAL A 69 -37.61 -1.69 14.76
CA VAL A 69 -36.82 -1.95 15.98
C VAL A 69 -36.28 -0.62 16.47
N VAL A 70 -36.56 -0.33 17.74
CA VAL A 70 -36.35 0.93 18.44
C VAL A 70 -35.24 0.70 19.47
N HIS A 71 -34.19 1.52 19.37
CA HIS A 71 -32.95 1.66 20.17
C HIS A 71 -31.95 0.50 20.15
#